data_AF-A0A971IEW5-F1
#
_entry.id   AF-A0A971IEW5-F1
#
_cell.length_a   1.000
_cell.length_b   1.000
_cell.length_c   1.000
_cell.angle_alpha   90.00
_cell.angle_beta   90.00
_cell.angle_gamma   90.00
#
_symmetry.space_group_name_H-M   'P 1'
#
loop_
_entity.id
_entity.type
_entity.pdbx_description
1 polymer ?
#
loop_
_entity_poly.entity_id
_entity_poly.type
_entity_poly.pdbx_seq_one_letter_code
_entity_poly.pdbx_strand_id
1 'polypeptide(L)'
;MKYGINTLDDFAWGGKVVLCRVDINAPLDKESGGLRDVTRLKGCAPTVRELAEAGARVVLLAHQGGDLEYHNYASTEPHAAVMSELTG
;
A
#
# COMPACT_ATOMS: atom_id res chain seq x y z
N MET A 1 16.82 13.98 -13.40
CA MET A 1 17.06 13.73 -11.95
C MET A 1 18.41 13.06 -11.72
N LYS A 2 19.04 13.28 -10.54
CA LYS A 2 20.44 12.92 -10.21
C LYS A 2 20.81 11.43 -10.35
N TYR A 3 19.83 10.52 -10.39
CA TYR A 3 20.07 9.07 -10.35
C TYR A 3 19.30 8.25 -11.40
N GLY A 4 18.66 8.88 -12.40
CA GLY A 4 17.90 8.15 -13.43
C GLY A 4 16.64 7.43 -12.93
N ILE A 5 16.20 7.73 -11.71
CA ILE A 5 14.92 7.27 -11.15
C ILE A 5 13.85 8.27 -11.62
N ASN A 6 12.79 7.77 -12.23
CA ASN A 6 11.63 8.57 -12.60
C ASN A 6 10.68 8.76 -11.40
N THR A 7 10.02 9.90 -11.31
CA THR A 7 8.96 10.21 -10.33
C THR A 7 7.58 9.99 -10.93
N LEU A 8 6.54 10.21 -10.11
CA LEU A 8 5.17 10.15 -10.57
C LEU A 8 4.86 11.21 -11.64
N ASP A 9 5.49 12.38 -11.54
CA ASP A 9 5.33 13.50 -12.47
C ASP A 9 5.84 13.21 -13.89
N ASP A 10 6.69 12.18 -14.06
CA ASP A 10 7.27 11.84 -15.35
C ASP A 10 6.30 11.08 -16.29
N PHE A 11 5.09 10.77 -15.82
CA PHE A 11 4.13 9.94 -16.57
C PHE A 11 2.69 10.47 -16.51
N ALA A 12 1.94 10.23 -17.59
CA ALA A 12 0.48 10.42 -17.60
C ALA A 12 -0.22 9.13 -17.16
N TRP A 13 -0.97 9.16 -16.07
CA TRP A 13 -1.53 7.96 -15.43
C TRP A 13 -2.94 7.57 -15.91
N GLY A 14 -3.69 8.52 -16.46
CA GLY A 14 -5.10 8.32 -16.84
C GLY A 14 -5.32 7.10 -17.74
N GLY A 15 -6.25 6.24 -17.32
CA GLY A 15 -6.63 5.02 -18.05
C GLY A 15 -5.61 3.88 -17.98
N LYS A 16 -4.49 4.04 -17.28
CA LYS A 16 -3.49 2.97 -17.09
C LYS A 16 -3.84 2.09 -15.89
N VAL A 17 -3.37 0.85 -15.93
CA VAL A 17 -3.30 -0.02 -14.75
C VAL A 17 -1.91 0.10 -14.15
N VAL A 18 -1.83 0.52 -12.88
CA VAL A 18 -0.56 0.75 -12.17
C VAL A 18 -0.42 -0.26 -11.05
N LEU A 19 0.62 -1.10 -11.13
CA LEU A 19 1.02 -1.97 -10.02
C LEU A 19 1.89 -1.15 -9.05
N CYS A 20 1.33 -0.81 -7.89
CA CYS A 20 2.02 -0.02 -6.86
C CYS A 20 2.47 -0.94 -5.72
N ARG A 21 3.79 -1.18 -5.61
CA ARG A 21 4.38 -1.92 -4.49
C ARG A 21 4.49 -0.99 -3.28
N VAL A 22 3.88 -1.38 -2.16
CA VAL A 22 3.85 -0.58 -0.93
C VAL A 22 4.42 -1.34 0.26
N ASP A 23 5.06 -0.64 1.19
CA ASP A 23 5.37 -1.17 2.52
C ASP A 23 4.25 -0.83 3.48
N ILE A 24 3.40 -1.81 3.76
CA ILE A 24 2.29 -1.70 4.71
C ILE A 24 2.30 -2.82 5.74
N ASN A 25 3.41 -3.57 5.85
CA ASN A 25 3.51 -4.67 6.81
C ASN A 25 3.36 -4.12 8.24
N ALA A 26 2.35 -4.60 8.97
CA ALA A 26 1.93 -4.03 10.24
C ALA A 26 1.68 -5.12 11.28
N PRO A 27 1.92 -4.85 12.58
CA PRO A 27 1.57 -5.81 13.63
C PRO A 27 0.05 -6.02 13.69
N LEU A 28 -0.39 -7.28 13.62
CA LEU A 28 -1.79 -7.65 13.80
C LEU A 28 -2.14 -7.77 15.29
N ASP A 29 -3.36 -7.38 15.64
CA ASP A 29 -3.98 -7.63 16.93
C ASP A 29 -4.47 -9.09 16.97
N LYS A 30 -4.15 -9.81 18.05
CA LYS A 30 -4.42 -11.25 18.12
C LYS A 30 -5.89 -11.57 18.41
N GLU A 31 -6.64 -10.66 19.01
CA GLU A 31 -8.03 -10.89 19.42
C GLU A 31 -9.00 -10.45 18.32
N SER A 32 -8.80 -9.26 17.77
CA SER A 32 -9.66 -8.68 16.74
C SER A 32 -9.27 -9.03 15.31
N GLY A 33 -8.02 -9.45 15.08
CA GLY A 33 -7.46 -9.64 13.73
C GLY A 33 -7.18 -8.33 12.96
N GLY A 34 -7.38 -7.17 13.59
CA GLY A 34 -7.13 -5.85 13.01
C GLY A 34 -5.66 -5.43 13.04
N LEU A 35 -5.37 -4.26 12.45
CA LEU A 35 -4.02 -3.65 12.52
C LEU A 35 -3.84 -2.89 13.84
N ARG A 36 -2.73 -3.13 14.54
CA ARG A 36 -2.36 -2.37 15.76
C ARG A 36 -1.69 -1.03 15.46
N ASP A 37 -1.03 -0.92 14.32
CA ASP A 37 -0.39 0.31 13.86
C ASP A 37 -0.61 0.50 12.36
N VAL A 38 -1.10 1.68 11.98
CA VAL A 38 -1.45 2.04 10.61
C VAL A 38 -0.52 3.11 10.03
N THR A 39 0.57 3.45 10.72
CA THR A 39 1.50 4.51 10.33
C THR A 39 2.04 4.32 8.91
N ARG A 40 2.40 3.09 8.54
CA ARG A 40 2.88 2.76 7.20
C ARG A 40 1.82 2.95 6.12
N LEU A 41 0.57 2.53 6.40
CA LEU A 41 -0.55 2.73 5.48
C LEU A 41 -0.81 4.22 5.25
N LYS A 42 -0.79 5.02 6.32
CA LYS A 42 -0.89 6.49 6.24
C LYS A 42 0.24 7.10 5.41
N GLY A 43 1.44 6.55 5.48
CA GLY A 43 2.58 6.98 4.66
C GLY A 43 2.43 6.66 3.17
N CYS A 44 1.78 5.55 2.82
CA CYS A 44 1.57 5.16 1.42
C CYS A 44 0.29 5.75 0.80
N ALA A 45 -0.73 6.06 1.61
CA ALA A 45 -2.03 6.54 1.13
C ALA A 45 -1.94 7.76 0.18
N PRO A 46 -1.07 8.76 0.38
CA PRO A 46 -0.93 9.88 -0.56
C PRO A 46 -0.59 9.44 -1.99
N THR A 47 0.36 8.52 -2.17
CA THR A 47 0.72 7.99 -3.50
C THR A 47 -0.44 7.23 -4.16
N VAL A 48 -1.19 6.46 -3.36
CA VAL A 48 -2.35 5.71 -3.89
C VAL A 48 -3.44 6.67 -4.33
N ARG A 49 -3.74 7.70 -3.53
CA ARG A 49 -4.69 8.76 -3.89
C ARG A 49 -4.27 9.51 -5.14
N GLU A 50 -3.02 9.96 -5.21
CA GLU A 50 -2.50 10.70 -6.37
C GLU A 50 -2.67 9.91 -7.67
N LEU A 51 -2.31 8.63 -7.67
CA LEU A 51 -2.49 7.76 -8.85
C LEU A 51 -3.98 7.56 -9.21
N ALA A 52 -4.84 7.37 -8.20
CA ALA A 52 -6.27 7.19 -8.42
C ALA A 52 -6.95 8.46 -8.94
N GLU A 53 -6.64 9.63 -8.35
CA GLU A 53 -7.11 10.95 -8.76
C GLU A 53 -6.62 11.32 -10.17
N ALA A 54 -5.43 10.87 -10.55
CA ALA A 54 -4.91 10.98 -11.92
C ALA A 54 -5.61 10.04 -12.92
N GLY A 55 -6.62 9.27 -12.49
CA GLY A 55 -7.46 8.41 -13.33
C GLY A 55 -6.86 7.04 -13.62
N ALA A 56 -5.87 6.60 -12.83
CA ALA A 56 -5.31 5.25 -12.95
C ALA A 56 -6.16 4.21 -12.23
N ARG A 57 -6.11 2.97 -12.71
CA ARG A 57 -6.54 1.80 -11.94
C ARG A 57 -5.36 1.29 -11.14
N VAL A 58 -5.37 1.50 -9.83
CA VAL A 58 -4.24 1.16 -8.95
C VAL A 58 -4.42 -0.24 -8.37
N VAL A 59 -3.39 -1.08 -8.53
CA VAL A 59 -3.30 -2.42 -7.95
C VAL A 59 -2.19 -2.39 -6.89
N LEU A 60 -2.54 -2.63 -5.63
CA LEU A 60 -1.57 -2.62 -4.54
C LEU A 60 -0.91 -3.99 -4.37
N LEU A 61 0.41 -4.01 -4.30
CA LEU A 61 1.21 -5.20 -3.99
C LEU A 61 1.90 -5.01 -2.65
N ALA A 62 1.56 -5.88 -1.70
CA ALA A 62 2.03 -5.84 -0.32
C ALA A 62 2.40 -7.24 0.17
N HIS A 63 3.10 -7.27 1.31
CA HIS A 63 3.28 -8.48 2.12
C HIS A 63 2.88 -8.16 3.56
N GLN A 64 2.51 -9.19 4.31
CA GLN A 64 2.21 -9.11 5.73
C GLN A 64 2.87 -10.29 6.43
N GLY A 65 3.66 -10.02 7.47
CA GLY A 65 4.48 -11.02 8.14
C GLY A 65 5.74 -11.40 7.37
N GLY A 66 6.45 -12.42 7.84
CA GLY A 66 7.68 -12.92 7.23
C GLY A 66 7.96 -14.35 7.64
N ASP A 67 8.69 -15.07 6.80
CA ASP A 67 9.10 -16.46 7.03
C ASP A 67 10.38 -16.54 7.87
N LEU A 68 11.40 -15.72 7.58
CA LEU A 68 12.74 -15.89 8.15
C LEU A 68 12.81 -15.80 9.67
N GLU A 69 11.99 -14.95 10.29
CA GLU A 69 12.05 -14.68 11.73
C GLU A 69 10.80 -15.14 12.48
N TYR A 70 9.61 -15.02 11.87
CA TYR A 70 8.34 -15.16 12.59
C TYR A 70 7.43 -16.27 12.05
N HIS A 71 7.65 -16.76 10.82
CA HIS A 71 6.78 -17.71 10.12
C HIS A 71 5.29 -17.36 10.23
N ASN A 72 4.94 -16.08 10.05
CA ASN A 72 3.63 -15.53 10.45
C ASN A 72 2.88 -14.82 9.33
N TYR A 73 2.99 -15.32 8.09
CA TYR A 73 2.21 -14.76 6.98
C TYR A 73 0.72 -14.73 7.31
N ALA A 74 0.08 -13.62 6.95
CA ALA A 74 -1.33 -13.41 7.20
C ALA A 74 -2.00 -12.68 6.04
N SER A 75 -3.33 -12.68 6.02
CA SER A 75 -4.13 -11.96 5.03
C SER A 75 -3.86 -10.47 5.06
N THR A 76 -3.88 -9.84 3.88
CA THR A 76 -3.85 -8.38 3.74
C THR A 76 -5.23 -7.74 3.77
N GLU A 77 -6.29 -8.52 4.00
CA GLU A 77 -7.67 -8.01 4.09
C GLU A 77 -7.85 -6.88 5.13
N PRO A 78 -7.28 -6.93 6.35
CA PRO A 78 -7.34 -5.80 7.28
C PRO A 78 -6.66 -4.54 6.73
N HIS A 79 -5.63 -4.70 5.90
CA HIS A 79 -4.94 -3.58 5.27
C HIS A 79 -5.78 -2.97 4.16
N ALA A 80 -6.51 -3.78 3.40
CA ALA A 80 -7.43 -3.30 2.38
C ALA A 80 -8.54 -2.44 3.01
N ALA A 81 -9.14 -2.89 4.11
CA ALA A 81 -10.15 -2.13 4.85
C ALA A 81 -9.63 -0.76 5.29
N VAL A 82 -8.48 -0.72 5.96
CA VAL A 82 -7.87 0.55 6.41
C VAL A 82 -7.46 1.42 5.23
N MET A 83 -6.90 0.84 4.16
CA MET A 83 -6.50 1.62 2.98
C MET A 83 -7.73 2.25 2.31
N SER A 84 -8.85 1.54 2.20
CA SER A 84 -10.10 2.10 1.68
C SER A 84 -10.57 3.31 2.50
N GLU A 85 -10.53 3.24 3.83
CA GLU A 85 -10.84 4.40 4.68
C GLU A 85 -9.84 5.57 4.45
N LEU A 86 -8.56 5.23 4.29
CA LEU A 86 -7.49 6.20 4.06
C LEU A 86 -7.44 6.76 2.64
N THR A 87 -8.17 6.20 1.67
CA THR A 87 -8.20 6.74 0.30
C THR A 87 -9.51 7.42 -0.03
N GLY A 88 -10.60 7.07 0.68
CA GLY A 88 -11.97 7.40 0.25
C GLY A 88 -12.45 6.45 -0.83
#